data_AF-A0A8J7B7L4-F1
#
_entry.id   AF-A0A8J7B7L4-F1
#
_cell.length_a   1.000
_cell.length_b   1.000
_cell.length_c   1.000
_cell.angle_alpha   90.00
_cell.angle_beta   90.00
_cell.angle_gamma   90.00
#
_symmetry.space_group_name_H-M   'P 1'
#
loop_
_entity.id
_entity.type
_entity.pdbx_description
1 polymer ?
#
loop_
_entity_poly.entity_id
_entity_poly.type
_entity_poly.pdbx_seq_one_letter_code
_entity_poly.pdbx_strand_id
1 'polypeptide(L)'
;MRLTTYGSMVGIARENLDLALKCQETVDTLCKTLENLKGDDASCFYSQKLAPVENKLSNYCVVTIVFSALAVEGYIYDYAARKLTDNFVEEHIDKLKVISKYIVVTKLVTGKDFPKDGKAYQMLKQLISNRNYIVHSKSANLMKPDAEAELAKLTKEDLLKDLPALLYSKKANDMRTFEDSLLKNAQEAIIALDELAVVMKDLDPDEHMAAHLSRNSDL
;
A
#
# COMPACT_ATOMS: atom_id res chain seq x y z
N MET A 1 2.16 -6.62 28.55
CA MET A 1 2.73 -5.33 28.10
C MET A 1 2.50 -5.24 26.59
N ARG A 2 1.39 -4.63 26.13
CA ARG A 2 1.12 -4.39 24.71
C ARG A 2 1.90 -3.16 24.25
N LEU A 3 3.22 -3.30 24.12
CA LEU A 3 4.08 -2.26 23.55
C LEU A 3 3.83 -2.19 22.03
N THR A 4 2.95 -1.28 21.63
CA THR A 4 3.00 -0.44 20.41
C THR A 4 3.58 -1.06 19.12
N THR A 5 3.22 -2.30 18.77
CA THR A 5 3.67 -2.95 17.53
C THR A 5 3.38 -2.09 16.30
N TYR A 6 2.23 -1.39 16.28
CA TYR A 6 1.86 -0.48 15.20
C TYR A 6 2.67 0.82 15.20
N GLY A 7 3.13 1.31 16.35
CA GLY A 7 4.05 2.47 16.41
C GLY A 7 5.40 2.16 15.76
N SER A 8 5.93 0.96 16.02
CA SER A 8 7.12 0.46 15.31
C SER A 8 6.87 0.32 13.79
N MET A 9 5.67 -0.11 13.39
CA MET A 9 5.31 -0.18 11.97
C MET A 9 5.26 1.20 11.30
N VAL A 10 4.74 2.22 11.99
CA VAL A 10 4.75 3.61 11.50
C VAL A 10 6.20 4.10 11.34
N GLY A 11 7.06 3.82 12.32
CA GLY A 11 8.48 4.14 12.25
C GLY A 11 9.16 3.53 11.03
N ILE A 12 8.96 2.23 10.80
CA ILE A 12 9.46 1.51 9.62
C ILE A 12 8.94 2.13 8.33
N ALA A 13 7.64 2.43 8.26
CA ALA A 13 7.05 3.03 7.06
C ALA A 13 7.65 4.39 6.73
N ARG A 14 7.85 5.25 7.73
CA ARG A 14 8.43 6.59 7.54
C ARG A 14 9.91 6.53 7.16
N GLU A 15 10.69 5.69 7.84
CA GLU A 15 12.11 5.49 7.50
C GLU A 15 12.27 5.00 6.06
N ASN A 16 11.42 4.07 5.62
CA ASN A 16 11.45 3.59 4.24
C ASN A 16 10.99 4.65 3.24
N LEU A 17 10.05 5.54 3.59
CA LEU A 17 9.72 6.67 2.72
C LEU A 17 10.92 7.62 2.57
N ASP A 18 11.63 7.92 3.65
CA ASP A 18 12.82 8.78 3.59
C ASP A 18 13.93 8.16 2.73
N LEU A 19 14.10 6.83 2.80
CA LEU A 19 15.02 6.10 1.92
C LEU A 19 14.54 6.10 0.46
N ALA A 20 13.24 5.95 0.21
CA ALA A 20 12.66 6.02 -1.12
C ALA A 20 12.91 7.39 -1.77
N LEU A 21 12.69 8.49 -1.04
CA LEU A 21 12.93 9.84 -1.54
C LEU A 21 14.40 10.07 -1.93
N LYS A 22 15.35 9.61 -1.10
CA LYS A 22 16.79 9.65 -1.43
C LYS A 22 17.12 8.82 -2.68
N CYS A 23 16.49 7.64 -2.83
CA CYS A 23 16.63 6.85 -4.04
C CYS A 23 16.06 7.55 -5.27
N GLN A 24 14.93 8.25 -5.14
CA GLN A 24 14.33 9.01 -6.24
C GLN A 24 15.28 10.12 -6.74
N GLU A 25 15.89 10.88 -5.84
CA GLU A 25 16.88 11.91 -6.22
C GLU A 25 18.06 11.31 -7.00
N THR A 26 18.49 10.11 -6.59
CA THR A 26 19.54 9.35 -7.28
C THR A 26 19.08 8.88 -8.65
N VAL A 27 17.86 8.34 -8.76
CA VAL A 27 17.23 7.95 -10.04
C VAL A 27 17.16 9.13 -10.98
N ASP A 28 16.66 10.28 -10.53
CA ASP A 28 16.55 11.50 -11.36
C ASP A 28 17.91 11.95 -11.91
N THR A 29 18.96 11.83 -11.10
CA THR A 29 20.33 12.16 -11.50
C THR A 29 20.87 11.17 -12.54
N LEU A 30 20.63 9.87 -12.33
CA LEU A 30 21.07 8.82 -13.24
C LEU A 30 20.29 8.87 -14.57
N CYS A 31 19.00 9.19 -14.55
CA CYS A 31 18.18 9.38 -15.74
C CYS A 31 18.73 10.51 -16.65
N LYS A 32 19.08 11.66 -16.07
CA LYS A 32 19.74 12.75 -16.82
C LYS A 32 21.07 12.33 -17.45
N THR A 33 21.80 11.44 -16.78
CA THR A 33 23.05 10.88 -17.32
C THR A 33 22.76 9.94 -18.49
N LEU A 34 21.75 9.08 -18.35
CA LEU A 34 21.32 8.12 -19.37
C LEU A 34 20.87 8.80 -20.66
N GLU A 35 20.19 9.96 -20.58
CA GLU A 35 19.77 10.76 -21.76
C GLU A 35 20.91 11.12 -22.71
N ASN A 36 22.15 11.18 -22.20
CA ASN A 36 23.33 11.54 -22.97
C ASN A 36 24.07 10.33 -23.56
N LEU A 37 23.66 9.10 -23.22
CA LEU A 37 24.26 7.85 -23.69
C LEU A 37 23.47 7.29 -24.89
N LYS A 38 24.14 6.49 -25.73
CA LYS A 38 23.52 5.87 -26.91
C LYS A 38 23.93 4.40 -27.04
N GLY A 39 23.08 3.62 -27.71
CA GLY A 39 23.39 2.23 -28.05
C GLY A 39 23.72 1.37 -26.83
N ASP A 40 24.75 0.54 -26.97
CA ASP A 40 25.13 -0.45 -25.95
C ASP A 40 25.59 0.19 -24.63
N ASP A 41 26.17 1.40 -24.68
CA ASP A 41 26.57 2.14 -23.48
C ASP A 41 25.37 2.53 -22.61
N ALA A 42 24.26 2.93 -23.25
CA ALA A 42 23.02 3.25 -22.54
C ALA A 42 22.39 2.00 -21.90
N SER A 43 22.38 0.87 -22.60
CA SER A 43 21.86 -0.40 -22.08
C SER A 43 22.69 -0.94 -20.90
N CYS A 44 24.01 -0.87 -21.02
CA CYS A 44 24.94 -1.25 -19.96
C CYS A 44 24.78 -0.34 -18.73
N PHE A 45 24.69 0.98 -18.93
CA PHE A 45 24.45 1.93 -17.84
C PHE A 45 23.12 1.67 -17.14
N TYR A 46 22.04 1.48 -17.90
CA TYR A 46 20.71 1.18 -17.35
C TYR A 46 20.76 -0.04 -16.43
N SER A 47 21.24 -1.17 -16.96
CA SER A 47 21.26 -2.44 -16.23
C SER A 47 22.17 -2.44 -15.01
N GLN A 48 23.33 -1.76 -15.07
CA GLN A 48 24.32 -1.80 -13.99
C GLN A 48 24.16 -0.68 -12.96
N LYS A 49 23.54 0.45 -13.32
CA LYS A 49 23.47 1.65 -12.47
C LYS A 49 22.04 2.05 -12.14
N LEU A 50 21.17 2.17 -13.14
CA LEU A 50 19.81 2.70 -12.92
C LEU A 50 18.87 1.63 -12.34
N ALA A 51 18.75 0.48 -12.99
CA ALA A 51 17.85 -0.59 -12.58
C ALA A 51 18.04 -1.05 -11.11
N PRO A 52 19.28 -1.17 -10.57
CA PRO A 52 19.46 -1.50 -9.16
C PRO A 52 18.91 -0.45 -8.19
N VAL A 53 18.95 0.83 -8.56
CA VAL A 53 18.42 1.93 -7.73
C VAL A 53 16.91 2.01 -7.85
N GLU A 54 16.36 1.84 -9.06
CA GLU A 54 14.90 1.71 -9.29
C GLU A 54 14.31 0.56 -8.49
N ASN A 55 14.96 -0.60 -8.47
CA ASN A 55 14.52 -1.75 -7.66
C ASN A 55 14.51 -1.44 -6.15
N LYS A 56 15.53 -0.73 -5.66
CA LYS A 56 15.57 -0.30 -4.25
C LYS A 56 14.45 0.69 -3.93
N LEU A 57 14.24 1.68 -4.80
CA LEU A 57 13.14 2.64 -4.69
C LEU A 57 11.80 1.91 -4.57
N SER A 58 11.52 0.98 -5.50
CA SER A 58 10.28 0.21 -5.50
C SER A 58 10.10 -0.62 -4.22
N ASN A 59 11.17 -1.26 -3.74
CA ASN A 59 11.13 -2.03 -2.49
C ASN A 59 10.81 -1.13 -1.28
N TYR A 60 11.46 0.02 -1.17
CA TYR A 60 11.17 0.96 -0.08
C TYR A 60 9.73 1.45 -0.12
N CYS A 61 9.21 1.82 -1.30
CA CYS A 61 7.81 2.22 -1.44
C CYS A 61 6.82 1.11 -1.05
N VAL A 62 7.09 -0.14 -1.45
CA VAL A 62 6.29 -1.31 -1.06
C VAL A 62 6.28 -1.49 0.45
N VAL A 63 7.45 -1.41 1.10
CA VAL A 63 7.58 -1.50 2.56
C VAL A 63 6.76 -0.39 3.22
N THR A 64 6.87 0.86 2.75
CA THR A 64 6.09 1.99 3.27
C THR A 64 4.59 1.74 3.22
N ILE A 65 4.06 1.29 2.07
CA ILE A 65 2.62 1.04 1.90
C ILE A 65 2.15 -0.10 2.80
N VAL A 66 2.88 -1.22 2.82
CA VAL A 66 2.48 -2.41 3.59
C VAL A 66 2.52 -2.12 5.09
N PHE A 67 3.60 -1.53 5.60
CA PHE A 67 3.72 -1.23 7.02
C PHE A 67 2.73 -0.14 7.47
N SER A 68 2.40 0.83 6.61
CA SER A 68 1.33 1.79 6.90
C SER A 68 -0.03 1.10 7.05
N ALA A 69 -0.37 0.18 6.15
CA ALA A 69 -1.62 -0.58 6.24
C ALA A 69 -1.68 -1.49 7.48
N LEU A 70 -0.56 -2.16 7.81
CA LEU A 70 -0.46 -2.97 9.03
C LEU A 70 -0.59 -2.12 10.30
N ALA A 71 -0.02 -0.90 10.31
CA ALA A 71 -0.16 0.01 11.44
C ALA A 71 -1.62 0.42 11.66
N VAL A 72 -2.34 0.76 10.59
CA VAL A 72 -3.77 1.09 10.61
C VAL A 72 -4.61 -0.09 11.12
N GLU A 73 -4.32 -1.29 10.65
CA GLU A 73 -5.01 -2.52 11.08
C GLU A 73 -4.75 -2.85 12.55
N GLY A 74 -3.48 -2.78 12.98
CA GLY A 74 -3.09 -3.03 14.36
C GLY A 74 -3.67 -1.98 15.31
N TYR A 75 -3.68 -0.71 14.90
CA TYR A 75 -4.24 0.37 15.70
C TYR A 75 -5.74 0.17 15.96
N ILE A 76 -6.55 -0.05 14.92
CA ILE A 76 -8.00 -0.14 15.11
C ILE A 76 -8.39 -1.39 15.91
N TYR A 77 -7.62 -2.47 15.77
CA TYR A 77 -7.78 -3.66 16.60
C TYR A 77 -7.48 -3.35 18.07
N ASP A 78 -6.33 -2.75 18.36
CA ASP A 78 -5.92 -2.42 19.73
C ASP A 78 -6.88 -1.40 20.38
N TYR A 79 -7.32 -0.39 19.62
CA TYR A 79 -8.33 0.56 20.07
C TYR A 79 -9.64 -0.13 20.44
N ALA A 80 -10.16 -1.00 19.57
CA ALA A 80 -11.36 -1.77 19.84
C ALA A 80 -11.20 -2.66 21.08
N ALA A 81 -10.06 -3.34 21.21
CA ALA A 81 -9.79 -4.24 22.32
C ALA A 81 -9.73 -3.50 23.66
N ARG A 82 -9.10 -2.32 23.70
CA ARG A 82 -9.02 -1.48 24.91
C ARG A 82 -10.38 -0.95 25.35
N LYS A 83 -11.28 -0.67 24.40
CA LYS A 83 -12.58 -0.02 24.69
C LYS A 83 -13.74 -1.01 24.82
N LEU A 84 -13.67 -2.17 24.16
CA LEU A 84 -14.76 -3.16 24.06
C LEU A 84 -14.39 -4.55 24.59
N THR A 85 -13.15 -4.77 25.05
CA THR A 85 -12.52 -6.07 25.42
C THR A 85 -12.06 -6.91 24.24
N ASP A 86 -11.04 -7.75 24.48
CA ASP A 86 -10.46 -8.66 23.46
C ASP A 86 -11.50 -9.66 22.92
N ASN A 87 -12.26 -10.31 23.82
CA ASN A 87 -13.26 -11.31 23.42
C ASN A 87 -14.29 -10.73 22.45
N PHE A 88 -14.76 -9.51 22.71
CA PHE A 88 -15.73 -8.85 21.83
C PHE A 88 -15.13 -8.59 20.44
N VAL A 89 -13.86 -8.18 20.37
CA VAL A 89 -13.18 -7.93 19.11
C VAL A 89 -13.02 -9.22 18.31
N GLU A 90 -12.55 -10.30 18.95
CA GLU A 90 -12.37 -11.60 18.31
C GLU A 90 -13.68 -12.17 17.76
N GLU A 91 -14.77 -12.06 18.53
CA GLU A 91 -16.07 -12.63 18.15
C GLU A 91 -16.79 -11.82 17.08
N HIS A 92 -16.70 -10.48 17.14
CA HIS A 92 -17.60 -9.61 16.37
C HIS A 92 -16.92 -8.63 15.41
N ILE A 93 -15.69 -8.20 15.69
CA ILE A 93 -15.02 -7.13 14.93
C ILE A 93 -13.96 -7.69 13.98
N ASP A 94 -13.22 -8.72 14.37
CA ASP A 94 -12.00 -9.10 13.65
C ASP A 94 -12.25 -9.60 12.22
N LYS A 95 -13.42 -10.23 11.99
CA LYS A 95 -13.86 -10.73 10.68
C LYS A 95 -14.25 -9.63 9.69
N LEU A 96 -14.35 -8.38 10.14
CA LEU A 96 -14.71 -7.25 9.28
C LEU A 96 -13.52 -6.81 8.43
N LYS A 97 -13.80 -6.24 7.25
CA LYS A 97 -12.78 -5.52 6.48
C LYS A 97 -12.28 -4.31 7.27
N VAL A 98 -11.02 -3.92 7.09
CA VAL A 98 -10.38 -2.80 7.83
C VAL A 98 -11.22 -1.53 7.81
N ILE A 99 -11.71 -1.12 6.63
CA ILE A 99 -12.56 0.06 6.49
C ILE A 99 -13.83 -0.07 7.33
N SER A 100 -14.45 -1.25 7.35
CA SER A 100 -15.63 -1.55 8.15
C SER A 100 -15.31 -1.56 9.65
N LYS A 101 -14.11 -2.04 10.07
CA LYS A 101 -13.65 -1.96 11.45
C LYS A 101 -13.64 -0.51 11.93
N TYR A 102 -13.06 0.42 11.16
CA TYR A 102 -13.08 1.85 11.51
C TYR A 102 -14.50 2.40 11.68
N ILE A 103 -15.39 2.17 10.70
CA ILE A 103 -16.76 2.68 10.77
C ILE A 103 -17.52 2.13 12.00
N VAL A 104 -17.44 0.82 12.22
CA VAL A 104 -18.22 0.13 13.27
C VAL A 104 -17.65 0.44 14.64
N VAL A 105 -16.33 0.30 14.82
CA VAL A 105 -15.68 0.49 16.12
C VAL A 105 -15.83 1.93 16.60
N THR A 106 -15.62 2.94 15.75
CA THR A 106 -15.78 4.33 16.20
C THR A 106 -17.22 4.63 16.58
N LYS A 107 -18.21 4.08 15.85
CA LYS A 107 -19.62 4.25 16.19
C LYS A 107 -19.99 3.58 17.50
N LEU A 108 -19.50 2.36 17.74
CA LEU A 108 -19.77 1.61 18.98
C LEU A 108 -19.13 2.27 20.19
N VAL A 109 -17.90 2.76 20.07
CA VAL A 109 -17.14 3.33 21.20
C VAL A 109 -17.56 4.77 21.49
N THR A 110 -17.69 5.61 20.46
CA THR A 110 -17.88 7.06 20.64
C THR A 110 -19.33 7.52 20.43
N GLY A 111 -20.19 6.67 19.86
CA GLY A 111 -21.53 7.05 19.40
C GLY A 111 -21.55 7.93 18.14
N LYS A 112 -20.39 8.40 17.66
CA LYS A 112 -20.24 9.27 16.49
C LYS A 112 -19.96 8.47 15.22
N ASP A 113 -20.43 8.98 14.09
CA ASP A 113 -20.17 8.37 12.79
C ASP A 113 -18.78 8.73 12.27
N PHE A 114 -18.08 7.74 11.70
CA PHE A 114 -16.83 8.00 11.00
C PHE A 114 -17.09 8.87 9.75
N PRO A 115 -16.31 9.93 9.48
CA PRO A 115 -16.57 10.87 8.39
C PRO A 115 -16.26 10.25 7.02
N LYS A 116 -17.26 9.62 6.40
CA LYS A 116 -17.12 8.90 5.11
C LYS A 116 -16.88 9.82 3.91
N ASP A 117 -17.29 11.08 4.00
CA ASP A 117 -17.06 12.08 2.94
C ASP A 117 -15.71 12.80 3.10
N GLY A 118 -14.97 12.50 4.17
CA GLY A 118 -13.71 13.14 4.52
C GLY A 118 -12.49 12.55 3.81
N LYS A 119 -11.41 13.34 3.78
CA LYS A 119 -10.11 12.96 3.22
C LYS A 119 -9.57 11.66 3.84
N ALA A 120 -9.60 11.53 5.17
CA ALA A 120 -9.13 10.34 5.87
C ALA A 120 -9.80 9.04 5.39
N TYR A 121 -11.10 9.06 5.10
CA TYR A 121 -11.81 7.88 4.59
C TYR A 121 -11.33 7.49 3.18
N GLN A 122 -11.16 8.46 2.29
CA GLN A 122 -10.68 8.18 0.93
C GLN A 122 -9.24 7.67 0.96
N MET A 123 -8.39 8.26 1.81
CA MET A 123 -7.00 7.82 1.96
C MET A 123 -6.88 6.44 2.59
N LEU A 124 -7.72 6.11 3.58
CA LEU A 124 -7.81 4.76 4.12
C LEU A 124 -8.21 3.74 3.04
N LYS A 125 -9.23 4.07 2.23
CA LYS A 125 -9.63 3.21 1.11
C LYS A 125 -8.48 3.00 0.12
N GLN A 126 -7.80 4.08 -0.26
CA GLN A 126 -6.67 4.01 -1.17
C GLN A 126 -5.52 3.18 -0.61
N LEU A 127 -5.16 3.39 0.66
CA LEU A 127 -4.12 2.62 1.35
C LEU A 127 -4.41 1.12 1.35
N ILE A 128 -5.62 0.73 1.74
CA ILE A 128 -6.02 -0.69 1.76
C ILE A 128 -6.08 -1.26 0.33
N SER A 129 -6.52 -0.47 -0.65
CA SER A 129 -6.48 -0.87 -2.07
C SER A 129 -5.05 -1.09 -2.57
N ASN A 130 -4.14 -0.17 -2.30
CA ASN A 130 -2.73 -0.25 -2.67
C ASN A 130 -2.05 -1.46 -2.00
N ARG A 131 -2.30 -1.67 -0.71
CA ARG A 131 -1.82 -2.85 0.01
C ARG A 131 -2.34 -4.13 -0.65
N ASN A 132 -3.64 -4.20 -0.93
CA ASN A 132 -4.25 -5.38 -1.54
C ASN A 132 -3.65 -5.67 -2.91
N TYR A 133 -3.41 -4.63 -3.71
CA TYR A 133 -2.74 -4.75 -5.00
C TYR A 133 -1.35 -5.40 -4.86
N ILE A 134 -0.53 -4.91 -3.93
CA ILE A 134 0.82 -5.42 -3.66
C ILE A 134 0.78 -6.88 -3.19
N VAL A 135 -0.04 -7.20 -2.18
CA VAL A 135 -0.01 -8.54 -1.54
C VAL A 135 -0.75 -9.61 -2.33
N HIS A 136 -1.71 -9.24 -3.18
CA HIS A 136 -2.46 -10.17 -4.04
C HIS A 136 -1.88 -10.30 -5.46
N SER A 137 -0.67 -9.76 -5.69
CA SER A 137 0.10 -9.94 -6.92
C SER A 137 0.36 -11.42 -7.28
N LYS A 138 0.24 -12.35 -6.32
CA LYS A 138 0.24 -13.82 -6.56
C LYS A 138 -0.88 -14.33 -7.48
N SER A 139 -1.85 -13.49 -7.84
CA SER A 139 -2.93 -13.82 -8.77
C SER A 139 -2.82 -13.06 -10.09
N ALA A 140 -1.60 -12.87 -10.62
CA ALA A 140 -1.44 -13.03 -12.05
C ALA A 140 -1.84 -14.48 -12.38
N ASN A 141 -3.16 -14.72 -12.54
CA ASN A 141 -3.68 -15.89 -13.22
C ASN A 141 -3.09 -15.85 -14.63
N LEU A 142 -1.86 -16.35 -14.77
CA LEU A 142 -1.27 -16.62 -16.06
C LEU A 142 -2.07 -17.74 -16.75
N MET A 143 -2.89 -18.51 -16.02
CA MET A 143 -3.93 -19.35 -16.58
C MET A 143 -5.13 -19.45 -15.63
N LYS A 144 -6.35 -19.25 -16.14
CA LYS A 144 -7.53 -19.87 -15.50
C LYS A 144 -7.38 -21.40 -15.65
N PRO A 145 -7.81 -22.24 -14.70
CA PRO A 145 -7.80 -23.71 -14.86
C PRO A 145 -8.53 -24.18 -16.13
N ASP A 146 -9.53 -23.41 -16.54
CA ASP A 146 -10.37 -23.56 -17.73
C ASP A 146 -9.69 -23.02 -19.01
N ALA A 147 -8.62 -22.22 -18.89
CA ALA A 147 -7.86 -21.72 -20.03
C ALA A 147 -6.95 -22.78 -20.65
N GLU A 148 -6.45 -23.77 -19.90
CA GLU A 148 -5.66 -24.88 -20.47
C GLU A 148 -6.47 -25.73 -21.45
N ALA A 149 -7.76 -25.95 -21.15
CA ALA A 149 -8.67 -26.71 -22.00
C ALA A 149 -9.13 -25.93 -23.26
N GLU A 150 -9.14 -24.60 -23.20
CA GLU A 150 -9.34 -23.74 -24.38
C GLU A 150 -8.05 -23.56 -25.19
N LEU A 151 -6.88 -23.44 -24.54
CA LEU A 151 -5.57 -23.33 -25.21
C LEU A 151 -5.24 -24.56 -26.04
N ALA A 152 -5.61 -25.74 -25.56
CA ALA A 152 -5.41 -27.00 -26.27
C ALA A 152 -6.24 -27.13 -27.57
N LYS A 153 -7.23 -26.25 -27.78
CA LYS A 153 -8.09 -26.22 -28.99
C LYS A 153 -7.68 -25.14 -29.99
N LEU A 154 -6.79 -24.22 -29.62
CA LEU A 154 -6.34 -23.12 -30.47
C LEU A 154 -5.17 -23.58 -31.34
N THR A 155 -5.21 -23.23 -32.64
CA THR A 155 -4.09 -23.50 -33.55
C THR A 155 -2.94 -22.53 -33.28
N LYS A 156 -1.72 -22.85 -33.72
CA LYS A 156 -0.56 -21.94 -33.61
C LYS A 156 -0.83 -20.58 -34.26
N GLU A 157 -1.64 -20.53 -35.33
CA GLU A 157 -2.05 -19.29 -35.97
C GLU A 157 -3.01 -18.45 -35.10
N ASP A 158 -3.91 -19.08 -34.33
CA ASP A 158 -4.84 -18.37 -33.44
C ASP A 158 -4.09 -17.73 -32.24
N LEU A 159 -3.11 -18.45 -31.70
CA LEU A 159 -2.25 -17.93 -30.62
C LEU A 159 -1.44 -16.71 -31.05
N LEU A 160 -0.98 -16.66 -32.32
CA LEU A 160 -0.20 -15.54 -32.86
C LEU A 160 -1.06 -14.31 -33.19
N LYS A 161 -2.35 -14.48 -33.50
CA LYS A 161 -3.27 -13.36 -33.75
C LYS A 161 -3.72 -12.67 -32.47
N ASP A 162 -3.91 -13.40 -31.39
CA ASP A 162 -4.47 -12.87 -30.12
C ASP A 162 -3.43 -12.62 -29.02
N LEU A 163 -2.17 -13.06 -29.19
CA LEU A 163 -1.08 -12.78 -28.24
C LEU A 163 -0.93 -11.30 -27.88
N PRO A 164 -1.04 -10.35 -28.84
CA PRO A 164 -0.96 -8.93 -28.52
C PRO A 164 -2.14 -8.48 -27.63
N ALA A 165 -3.35 -8.99 -27.84
CA ALA A 165 -4.53 -8.60 -27.05
C ALA A 165 -4.52 -9.20 -25.63
N LEU A 166 -3.95 -10.39 -25.45
CA LEU A 166 -3.79 -11.05 -24.15
C LEU A 166 -2.64 -10.46 -23.31
N LEU A 167 -1.54 -10.04 -23.94
CA LEU A 167 -0.43 -9.34 -23.29
C LEU A 167 -0.75 -7.87 -22.98
N TYR A 168 -1.58 -7.20 -23.80
CA TYR A 168 -2.15 -5.87 -23.53
C TYR A 168 -3.48 -5.96 -22.76
N SER A 169 -3.57 -6.84 -21.77
CA SER A 169 -4.73 -6.87 -20.89
C SER A 169 -4.81 -5.59 -20.05
N LYS A 170 -6.02 -5.12 -19.74
CA LYS A 170 -6.29 -4.01 -18.81
C LYS A 170 -5.45 -4.12 -17.51
N LYS A 171 -5.23 -5.35 -17.04
CA LYS A 171 -4.48 -5.66 -15.82
C LYS A 171 -2.97 -5.40 -15.94
N ALA A 172 -2.37 -5.61 -17.11
CA ALA A 172 -0.97 -5.26 -17.37
C ALA A 172 -0.78 -3.73 -17.43
N ASN A 173 -1.75 -3.03 -18.00
CA ASN A 173 -1.77 -1.56 -18.00
C ASN A 173 -1.98 -0.98 -16.58
N ASP A 174 -2.88 -1.58 -15.79
CA ASP A 174 -3.09 -1.24 -14.38
C ASP A 174 -1.80 -1.46 -13.55
N MET A 175 -1.02 -2.50 -13.86
CA MET A 175 0.25 -2.79 -13.19
C MET A 175 1.33 -1.76 -13.50
N ARG A 176 1.51 -1.43 -14.77
CA ARG A 176 2.46 -0.40 -15.18
C ARG A 176 2.10 0.97 -14.59
N THR A 177 0.81 1.32 -14.61
CA THR A 177 0.30 2.56 -14.01
C THR A 177 0.52 2.60 -12.49
N PHE A 178 0.40 1.46 -11.82
CA PHE A 178 0.65 1.35 -10.38
C PHE A 178 2.14 1.50 -10.04
N GLU A 179 3.02 0.86 -10.81
CA GLU A 179 4.48 0.98 -10.68
C GLU A 179 4.94 2.42 -10.90
N ASP A 180 4.41 3.09 -11.94
CA ASP A 180 4.68 4.50 -12.23
C ASP A 180 4.20 5.44 -11.10
N SER A 181 3.17 5.02 -10.35
CA SER A 181 2.59 5.77 -9.24
C SER A 181 3.09 5.34 -7.87
N LEU A 182 4.08 4.44 -7.79
CA LEU A 182 4.41 3.73 -6.55
C LEU A 182 4.97 4.65 -5.46
N LEU A 183 5.83 5.61 -5.82
CA LEU A 183 6.35 6.60 -4.87
C LEU A 183 5.24 7.50 -4.33
N LYS A 184 4.35 7.97 -5.22
CA LYS A 184 3.18 8.77 -4.84
C LYS A 184 2.27 7.99 -3.89
N ASN A 185 2.00 6.72 -4.20
CA ASN A 185 1.22 5.83 -3.34
C ASN A 185 1.86 5.64 -1.95
N ALA A 186 3.19 5.59 -1.87
CA ALA A 186 3.92 5.51 -0.60
C ALA A 186 3.83 6.82 0.21
N GLN A 187 3.91 7.98 -0.45
CA GLN A 187 3.68 9.28 0.21
C GLN A 187 2.24 9.40 0.74
N GLU A 188 1.25 9.02 -0.09
CA GLU A 188 -0.16 9.01 0.30
C GLU A 188 -0.43 8.04 1.44
N ALA A 189 0.29 6.92 1.54
CA ALA A 189 0.19 5.99 2.66
C ALA A 189 0.57 6.64 4.00
N ILE A 190 1.65 7.43 4.04
CA ILE A 190 2.05 8.16 5.25
C ILE A 190 1.03 9.25 5.60
N ILE A 191 0.56 10.00 4.61
CA ILE A 191 -0.46 11.03 4.83
C ILE A 191 -1.75 10.38 5.37
N ALA A 192 -2.11 9.17 4.91
CA ALA A 192 -3.28 8.45 5.42
C ALA A 192 -3.18 8.18 6.93
N LEU A 193 -1.99 7.87 7.44
CA LEU A 193 -1.74 7.68 8.87
C LEU A 193 -2.00 8.98 9.65
N ASP A 194 -1.46 10.10 9.16
CA ASP A 194 -1.61 11.41 9.78
C ASP A 194 -3.09 11.86 9.80
N GLU A 195 -3.81 11.70 8.68
CA GLU A 195 -5.23 12.05 8.58
C GLU A 195 -6.12 11.18 9.48
N LEU A 196 -5.80 9.89 9.60
CA LEU A 196 -6.51 8.99 10.51
C LEU A 196 -6.27 9.37 11.97
N ALA A 197 -5.04 9.78 12.33
CA ALA A 197 -4.73 10.24 13.68
C ALA A 197 -5.60 11.45 14.07
N VAL A 198 -5.76 12.41 13.16
CA VAL A 198 -6.60 13.61 13.36
C VAL A 198 -8.05 13.21 13.57
N VAL A 199 -8.62 12.39 12.68
CA VAL A 199 -10.01 11.95 12.80
C VAL A 199 -10.26 11.18 14.09
N MET A 200 -9.34 10.30 14.49
CA MET A 200 -9.49 9.55 15.73
C MET A 200 -9.47 10.45 16.96
N LYS A 201 -8.62 11.49 16.98
CA LYS A 201 -8.58 12.49 18.06
C LYS A 201 -9.86 13.33 18.13
N ASP A 202 -10.47 13.65 16.99
CA ASP A 202 -11.74 14.39 16.96
C ASP A 202 -12.93 13.53 17.43
N LEU A 203 -12.90 12.24 17.09
CA LEU A 203 -13.93 11.28 17.51
C LEU A 203 -13.82 10.96 19.01
N ASP A 204 -12.61 10.70 19.50
CA ASP A 204 -12.29 10.34 20.88
C ASP A 204 -11.09 11.18 21.39
N PRO A 205 -11.33 12.37 21.97
CA PRO A 205 -10.26 13.25 22.46
C PRO A 205 -9.36 12.64 23.54
N ASP A 206 -9.85 11.63 24.26
CA ASP A 206 -9.11 10.90 25.29
C ASP A 206 -8.25 9.76 24.70
N GLU A 207 -8.29 9.55 23.38
CA GLU A 207 -7.52 8.52 22.70
C GLU A 207 -6.09 8.99 22.39
N HIS A 208 -5.23 8.92 23.42
CA HIS A 208 -3.84 9.37 23.32
C HIS A 208 -2.98 8.55 22.33
N MET A 209 -3.34 7.29 22.05
CA MET A 209 -2.54 6.45 21.14
C MET A 209 -2.78 6.75 19.67
N ALA A 210 -3.77 7.58 19.32
CA ALA A 210 -3.90 8.11 17.96
C ALA A 210 -2.65 8.89 17.54
N ALA A 211 -1.96 9.53 18.49
CA ALA A 211 -0.71 10.24 18.24
C ALA A 211 0.39 9.34 17.68
N HIS A 212 0.38 8.04 18.00
CA HIS A 212 1.37 7.08 17.49
C HIS A 212 1.18 6.74 16.00
N LEU A 213 0.04 7.09 15.39
CA LEU A 213 -0.11 7.06 13.93
C LEU A 213 0.55 8.29 13.27
N SER A 214 0.64 9.41 14.00
CA SER A 214 1.23 10.65 13.50
C SER A 214 2.70 10.79 13.86
N ARG A 215 3.42 11.68 13.17
CA ARG A 215 4.84 11.99 13.45
C ARG A 215 5.05 12.63 14.84
N ASN A 216 3.99 13.15 15.45
CA ASN A 216 4.03 13.83 16.74
C ASN A 216 3.75 12.86 17.89
N SER A 217 4.52 11.78 17.97
CA SER A 217 4.70 11.03 19.21
C SER A 217 5.79 11.68 20.07
N ASP A 218 5.79 13.02 20.14
CA ASP A 218 6.60 13.75 21.10
C ASP A 218 5.89 13.65 22.45
N LEU A 219 6.36 12.68 23.24
CA LEU A 219 6.54 12.85 24.67
C LEU A 219 7.55 13.97 24.94
#